data_AF-A0A2D4GY21-F1
#
_entry.id   AF-A0A2D4GY21-F1
#
_cell.length_a   1.000
_cell.length_b   1.000
_cell.length_c   1.000
_cell.angle_alpha   90.00
_cell.angle_beta   90.00
_cell.angle_gamma   90.00
#
_symmetry.space_group_name_H-M   'P 1'
#
loop_
_entity.id
_entity.type
_entity.pdbx_description
1 polymer ?
#
loop_
_entity_poly.entity_id
_entity_poly.type
_entity_poly.pdbx_seq_one_letter_code
_entity_poly.pdbx_strand_id
1 'polypeptide(L)'
;AVASIVEAKLKISDVNCSVHLCSLFHQRYADFAPSLLQVWKKHFEARKEEKTPNITKLRTDLRFIAELTIVGIFTDKEGLSLIYEQLKSIINADRETHTHVSVVISFCRHCG
;
A
#
# COMPACT_ATOMS: atom_id res chain seq x y z
N ALA A 1 15.48 7.01 -0.81
CA ALA A 1 14.57 6.96 0.35
C ALA A 1 13.25 6.26 0.00
N VAL A 2 12.44 6.81 -0.93
CA VAL A 2 11.10 6.27 -1.25
C VAL A 2 11.12 4.79 -1.71
N ALA A 3 12.07 4.38 -2.55
CA ALA A 3 12.19 2.98 -2.98
C ALA A 3 12.40 2.03 -1.80
N SER A 4 13.30 2.38 -0.87
CA SER A 4 13.57 1.61 0.34
C SER A 4 12.34 1.48 1.24
N ILE A 5 11.51 2.52 1.32
CA ILE A 5 10.23 2.49 2.08
C ILE A 5 9.25 1.51 1.44
N VAL A 6 9.10 1.56 0.11
CA VAL A 6 8.15 0.73 -0.64
C VAL A 6 8.58 -0.74 -0.67
N GLU A 7 9.89 -1.02 -0.79
CA GLU A 7 10.43 -2.38 -0.87
C GLU A 7 10.61 -3.05 0.50
N ALA A 8 10.61 -2.28 1.59
CA ALA A 8 10.79 -2.79 2.94
C ALA A 8 9.77 -3.90 3.28
N LYS A 9 10.28 -5.01 3.81
CA LYS A 9 9.45 -6.11 4.33
C LYS A 9 9.01 -5.80 5.76
N LEU A 10 7.95 -5.00 5.89
CA LEU A 10 7.39 -4.60 7.17
C LEU A 10 6.59 -5.74 7.80
N LYS A 11 6.60 -5.84 9.14
CA LYS A 11 5.51 -6.52 9.85
C LYS A 11 4.31 -5.59 9.93
N ILE A 12 3.11 -6.15 10.11
CA ILE A 12 1.90 -5.36 10.34
C ILE A 12 2.10 -4.41 11.54
N SER A 13 2.75 -4.84 12.61
CA SER A 13 3.07 -3.99 13.78
C SER A 13 3.89 -2.75 13.43
N ASP A 14 4.70 -2.81 12.37
CA ASP A 14 5.71 -1.80 12.06
C ASP A 14 5.18 -0.70 11.14
N VAL A 15 3.98 -0.89 10.56
CA VAL A 15 3.36 0.04 9.60
C VAL A 15 3.25 1.46 10.19
N ASN A 16 2.81 1.60 11.45
CA ASN A 16 2.65 2.91 12.08
C ASN A 16 3.98 3.66 12.22
N CYS A 17 5.07 2.92 12.50
CA CYS A 17 6.42 3.50 12.55
C CYS A 17 6.85 4.00 11.16
N SER A 18 6.61 3.21 10.11
CA SER A 18 6.88 3.63 8.74
C SER A 18 6.05 4.84 8.32
N VAL A 19 4.77 4.90 8.69
CA VAL A 19 3.90 6.06 8.45
C VAL A 19 4.47 7.30 9.17
N HIS A 20 4.89 7.17 10.42
CA HIS A 20 5.51 8.27 11.15
C HIS A 20 6.74 8.83 10.45
N LEU A 21 7.65 7.97 9.97
CA LEU A 21 8.79 8.40 9.17
C LEU A 21 8.34 9.10 7.88
N CYS A 22 7.35 8.55 7.17
CA CYS A 22 6.78 9.18 5.98
C CYS A 22 6.18 10.57 6.29
N SER A 23 5.53 10.76 7.44
CA SER A 23 5.00 12.07 7.87
C SER A 23 6.13 13.08 8.08
N LEU A 24 7.24 12.66 8.71
CA LEU A 24 8.41 13.53 8.90
C LEU A 24 9.05 13.93 7.56
N PHE A 25 9.14 13.00 6.59
CA PHE A 25 9.59 13.32 5.24
C PHE A 25 8.64 14.29 4.55
N HIS A 26 7.34 14.02 4.59
CA HIS A 26 6.31 14.82 3.93
C HIS A 26 6.30 16.28 4.44
N GLN A 27 6.44 16.47 5.75
CA GLN A 27 6.46 17.81 6.36
C GLN A 27 7.73 18.60 6.05
N ARG A 28 8.80 17.96 5.56
CA ARG A 28 10.10 18.59 5.31
C ARG A 28 10.43 18.72 3.83
N TYR A 29 9.95 17.80 2.99
CA TYR A 29 10.37 17.65 1.61
C TYR A 29 9.13 17.59 0.70
N ALA A 30 8.88 18.67 -0.05
CA ALA A 30 7.70 18.80 -0.91
C ALA A 30 7.65 17.75 -2.04
N ASP A 31 8.80 17.24 -2.47
CA ASP A 31 8.95 16.20 -3.49
C ASP A 31 8.68 14.78 -2.98
N PHE A 32 8.56 14.58 -1.65
CA PHE A 32 8.43 13.26 -1.06
C PHE A 32 7.13 12.56 -1.46
N ALA A 33 5.97 13.18 -1.24
CA ALA A 33 4.68 12.53 -1.52
C ALA A 33 4.49 12.18 -3.01
N PRO A 34 4.80 13.08 -3.97
CA PRO A 34 4.75 12.74 -5.40
C PRO A 34 5.68 11.58 -5.76
N SER A 35 6.90 11.55 -5.22
CA SER A 35 7.86 10.48 -5.46
C SER A 35 7.40 9.15 -4.86
N LEU A 36 6.87 9.17 -3.64
CA LEU A 36 6.36 7.98 -2.97
C LEU A 36 5.17 7.38 -3.73
N LEU A 37 4.23 8.21 -4.16
CA LEU A 37 3.07 7.77 -4.97
C LEU A 37 3.52 7.15 -6.30
N GLN A 38 4.47 7.79 -6.99
CA GLN A 38 4.99 7.28 -8.26
C GLN A 38 5.63 5.90 -8.09
N VAL A 39 6.41 5.70 -7.02
CA VAL A 39 7.07 4.42 -6.76
C VAL A 39 6.05 3.35 -6.37
N TRP A 40 5.02 3.66 -5.59
CA TRP A 40 3.94 2.70 -5.31
C TRP A 40 3.21 2.24 -6.58
N LYS A 41 2.89 3.18 -7.49
CA LYS A 41 2.27 2.83 -8.78
C LYS A 41 3.15 1.87 -9.58
N LYS A 42 4.45 2.18 -9.71
CA LYS A 42 5.41 1.29 -10.39
C LYS A 42 5.53 -0.07 -9.69
N HIS A 43 5.54 -0.09 -8.36
CA HIS A 43 5.60 -1.31 -7.56
C HIS A 43 4.40 -2.22 -7.84
N PHE A 44 3.18 -1.68 -7.82
CA PHE A 44 1.99 -2.48 -8.11
C PHE A 44 1.88 -2.92 -9.57
N GLU A 45 2.37 -2.11 -10.52
CA GLU A 45 2.43 -2.52 -11.92
C GLU A 45 3.36 -3.72 -12.10
N ALA A 46 4.58 -3.66 -11.54
CA ALA A 46 5.53 -4.76 -11.60
C ALA A 46 4.99 -6.06 -10.98
N ARG A 47 4.12 -5.96 -9.96
CA ARG A 47 3.48 -7.13 -9.34
C ARG A 47 2.49 -7.84 -10.25
N LYS A 48 1.90 -7.17 -11.25
CA LYS A 48 0.99 -7.82 -12.21
C LYS A 48 1.73 -8.83 -13.09
N GLU A 49 3.04 -8.66 -13.26
CA GLU A 49 3.91 -9.55 -14.04
C GLU A 49 4.51 -10.69 -13.19
N GLU A 50 4.36 -10.66 -11.85
CA GLU A 50 4.87 -11.72 -10.97
C GLU A 50 4.08 -13.03 -11.15
N LYS A 51 4.79 -14.10 -11.50
CA LYS A 51 4.20 -15.46 -11.60
C LYS A 51 3.66 -16.00 -10.27
N THR A 52 4.20 -15.52 -9.14
CA THR A 52 3.82 -15.98 -7.81
C THR A 52 3.56 -14.77 -6.91
N PRO A 53 2.29 -14.41 -6.66
CA PRO A 53 1.95 -13.24 -5.87
C PRO A 53 2.46 -13.36 -4.43
N ASN A 54 3.25 -12.38 -3.97
CA ASN A 54 3.64 -12.30 -2.57
C ASN A 54 2.52 -11.73 -1.69
N ILE A 55 1.56 -12.57 -1.30
CA ILE A 55 0.35 -12.18 -0.56
C ILE A 55 0.70 -11.52 0.79
N THR A 56 1.76 -11.99 1.48
CA THR A 56 2.21 -11.43 2.76
C THR A 56 2.61 -9.96 2.61
N LYS A 57 3.36 -9.63 1.56
CA LYS A 57 3.76 -8.25 1.26
C LYS A 57 2.56 -7.39 0.82
N LEU A 58 1.69 -7.93 -0.03
CA LEU A 58 0.47 -7.21 -0.45
C LEU A 58 -0.42 -6.84 0.75
N ARG A 59 -0.53 -7.72 1.76
CA ARG A 59 -1.29 -7.47 2.98
C ARG A 59 -0.78 -6.23 3.73
N THR A 60 0.53 -6.12 3.89
CA THR A 60 1.13 -4.95 4.56
C THR A 60 1.08 -3.71 3.69
N ASP A 61 1.27 -3.86 2.38
CA ASP A 61 1.27 -2.74 1.44
C ASP A 61 -0.10 -2.08 1.33
N LEU A 62 -1.17 -2.88 1.24
CA LEU A 62 -2.53 -2.37 1.16
C LEU A 62 -2.91 -1.57 2.42
N ARG A 63 -2.53 -2.09 3.60
CA ARG A 63 -2.69 -1.33 4.85
C ARG A 63 -1.86 -0.06 4.83
N PHE A 64 -0.61 -0.13 4.36
CA PHE A 64 0.29 1.01 4.39
C PHE A 64 -0.20 2.16 3.50
N ILE A 65 -0.60 1.88 2.24
CA ILE A 65 -1.15 2.94 1.37
C ILE A 65 -2.48 3.51 1.89
N ALA A 66 -3.27 2.71 2.62
CA ALA A 66 -4.47 3.18 3.30
C ALA A 66 -4.14 4.16 4.41
N GLU A 67 -3.20 3.82 5.30
CA GLU A 67 -2.73 4.74 6.35
C GLU A 67 -2.14 6.02 5.76
N LEU A 68 -1.30 5.93 4.72
CA LEU A 68 -0.74 7.11 4.02
C LEU A 68 -1.83 8.05 3.48
N THR A 69 -2.98 7.49 3.09
CA THR A 69 -4.15 8.26 2.65
C THR A 69 -4.88 8.87 3.85
N ILE A 70 -5.18 8.08 4.88
CA ILE A 70 -5.88 8.53 6.09
C ILE A 70 -5.13 9.66 6.80
N VAL A 71 -3.79 9.59 6.87
CA VAL A 71 -2.98 10.64 7.49
C VAL A 71 -2.70 11.85 6.58
N GLY A 72 -3.27 11.87 5.37
CA GLY A 72 -3.19 13.00 4.44
C GLY A 72 -1.84 13.17 3.73
N ILE A 73 -0.98 12.15 3.70
CA ILE A 73 0.26 12.19 2.89
C ILE A 73 -0.09 12.07 1.40
N PHE A 74 -1.07 11.22 1.06
CA PHE A 74 -1.73 11.25 -0.23
C PHE A 74 -3.05 11.98 -0.11
N THR A 75 -3.42 12.72 -1.16
CA THR A 75 -4.78 13.27 -1.24
C THR A 75 -5.80 12.15 -1.39
N ASP A 76 -7.05 12.40 -1.01
CA ASP A 76 -8.16 11.43 -1.18
C ASP A 76 -8.23 10.89 -2.60
N LYS A 77 -8.10 11.77 -3.61
CA LYS A 77 -8.15 11.38 -5.02
C LYS A 77 -7.04 10.40 -5.38
N GLU A 78 -5.82 10.63 -4.91
CA GLU A 78 -4.67 9.78 -5.23
C GLU A 78 -4.71 8.46 -4.46
N GLY A 79 -4.91 8.56 -3.15
CA GLY A 79 -4.88 7.44 -2.22
C GLY A 79 -6.05 6.48 -2.43
N LEU A 80 -7.29 6.98 -2.47
CA LEU A 80 -8.47 6.15 -2.67
C LEU A 80 -8.47 5.50 -4.06
N SER A 81 -8.00 6.21 -5.10
CA SER A 81 -7.85 5.62 -6.43
C SER A 81 -6.87 4.43 -6.41
N LEU A 82 -5.73 4.58 -5.73
CA LEU A 82 -4.73 3.53 -5.63
C LEU A 82 -5.25 2.32 -4.84
N ILE A 83 -5.90 2.56 -3.70
CA ILE A 83 -6.51 1.51 -2.87
C ILE A 83 -7.59 0.75 -3.66
N TYR A 84 -8.46 1.49 -4.37
CA TYR A 84 -9.53 0.92 -5.17
C TYR A 84 -9.00 0.01 -6.28
N GLU A 85 -7.95 0.41 -7.00
CA GLU A 85 -7.34 -0.44 -8.04
C GLU A 85 -6.85 -1.77 -7.48
N GLN A 86 -6.22 -1.76 -6.30
CA GLN A 86 -5.71 -2.97 -5.65
C GLN A 86 -6.84 -3.86 -5.13
N LEU A 87 -7.88 -3.28 -4.50
CA LEU A 87 -9.06 -4.03 -4.06
C LEU A 87 -9.81 -4.64 -5.24
N LYS A 88 -9.97 -3.89 -6.34
CA LYS A 88 -10.59 -4.39 -7.57
C LYS A 88 -9.80 -5.57 -8.16
N SER A 89 -8.46 -5.50 -8.14
CA SER A 89 -7.61 -6.61 -8.57
C SER A 89 -7.81 -7.85 -7.71
N ILE A 90 -7.87 -7.69 -6.38
CA ILE A 90 -8.12 -8.79 -5.44
C ILE A 90 -9.48 -9.45 -5.70
N ILE A 91 -10.55 -8.65 -5.81
CA ILE A 91 -11.91 -9.16 -6.07
C ILE A 91 -11.98 -9.94 -7.38
N ASN A 92 -11.26 -9.50 -8.42
CA ASN A 92 -11.23 -10.22 -9.69
C ASN A 92 -10.39 -11.50 -9.64
N ALA A 93 -9.32 -11.54 -8.85
CA ALA A 93 -8.49 -12.72 -8.68
C ALA A 93 -9.18 -13.81 -7.85
N ASP A 94 -9.91 -13.42 -6.81
CA ASP A 94 -10.51 -14.32 -5.82
C ASP A 94 -11.99 -14.64 -6.10
N ARG A 95 -12.37 -14.89 -7.36
CA ARG A 95 -13.75 -15.27 -7.69
C ARG A 95 -14.12 -16.70 -7.29
N GLU A 96 -13.14 -17.60 -7.32
CA GLU A 96 -13.32 -19.03 -7.03
C GLU A 96 -12.42 -19.44 -5.85
N THR A 97 -11.11 -19.26 -6.02
CA THR A 97 -10.11 -19.56 -5.00
C THR A 97 -9.76 -18.29 -4.21
N HIS A 98 -10.24 -18.21 -2.97
CA HIS A 98 -10.19 -17.03 -2.12
C HIS A 98 -8.82 -16.86 -1.40
N THR A 99 -7.75 -16.72 -2.18
CA THR A 99 -6.36 -16.75 -1.69
C THR A 99 -5.92 -15.48 -0.94
N HIS A 100 -6.58 -14.35 -1.18
CA HIS A 100 -6.29 -13.02 -0.64
C HIS A 100 -7.18 -12.63 0.55
N VAL A 101 -8.00 -13.53 1.10
CA VAL A 101 -8.89 -13.21 2.25
C VAL A 101 -8.13 -12.61 3.44
N SER A 102 -6.90 -13.07 3.70
CA SER A 102 -6.07 -12.50 4.77
C SER A 102 -5.67 -11.04 4.52
N VAL A 103 -5.56 -10.63 3.25
CA VAL A 103 -5.30 -9.24 2.84
C VAL A 103 -6.52 -8.38 3.15
N VAL A 104 -7.71 -8.82 2.71
CA VAL A 104 -8.97 -8.09 2.90
C VAL A 104 -9.32 -7.95 4.38
N ILE A 105 -9.23 -9.03 5.17
CA ILE A 105 -9.49 -8.98 6.62
C ILE A 105 -8.53 -8.00 7.31
N SER A 106 -7.25 -8.02 6.93
CA SER A 106 -6.27 -7.09 7.50
C SER A 106 -6.60 -5.64 7.13
N PHE A 107 -6.98 -5.38 5.88
CA PHE A 107 -7.41 -4.05 5.45
C PHE A 107 -8.62 -3.58 6.25
N CYS A 108 -9.70 -4.37 6.32
CA CYS A 108 -10.90 -3.99 7.04
C CYS A 108 -10.68 -3.80 8.55
N ARG A 109 -9.83 -4.64 9.17
CA ARG A 109 -9.55 -4.54 10.61
C ARG A 109 -8.84 -3.23 10.97
N HIS A 110 -7.97 -2.74 10.10
CA HIS A 110 -7.08 -1.63 10.41
C HIS A 110 -7.50 -0.30 9.76
N CYS A 111 -8.15 -0.36 8.60
CA CYS A 111 -8.43 0.80 7.76
C CYS A 111 -9.82 0.75 7.10
N GLY A 112 -10.68 -0.19 7.52
CA GLY A 112 -12.02 -0.40 6.97
C GLY A 112 -13.05 0.62 7.42
#